data_AF-A0AB36GL54-F1
#
_entry.id   AF-A0AB36GL54-F1
#
_cell.length_a   1.000
_cell.length_b   1.000
_cell.length_c   1.000
_cell.angle_alpha   90.00
_cell.angle_beta   90.00
_cell.angle_gamma   90.00
#
_symmetry.space_group_name_H-M   'P 1'
#
loop_
_entity.id
_entity.type
_entity.pdbx_description
1 polymer ?
#
loop_
_entity_poly.entity_id
_entity_poly.type
_entity_poly.pdbx_seq_one_letter_code
_entity_poly.pdbx_strand_id
1 'polypeptide(L)'
;MRECDGDISKASRQLGVAPHALRHSHLTVQDLVQLVDNSLNVHWARRAAGREGQPLSIRELLSCFPESKDDDKQWLRTVPVAILRCGGWNVDQESLYAGVMELTGYSANTCRIMVNRCRWYYHIARTIAEYGTLTDSPS
;
A
#
# COMPACT_ATOMS: atom_id res chain seq x y z
N MET A 1 -7.31 26.61 16.02
CA MET A 1 -6.07 26.26 16.74
C MET A 1 -6.12 24.76 17.00
N ARG A 2 -5.26 23.94 16.38
CA ARG A 2 -5.28 22.48 16.59
C ARG A 2 -4.66 22.20 17.95
N GLU A 3 -5.47 21.83 18.93
CA GLU A 3 -5.06 21.75 20.35
C GLU A 3 -3.94 20.75 20.65
N CYS A 4 -3.61 19.85 19.72
CA CYS A 4 -2.64 18.76 19.90
C CYS A 4 -1.54 18.77 18.83
N ASP A 5 -1.29 19.91 18.17
CA ASP A 5 -0.29 19.98 17.09
C ASP A 5 1.10 19.58 17.61
N GLY A 6 1.65 18.49 17.07
CA GLY A 6 2.95 17.93 17.46
C GLY A 6 3.00 17.19 18.81
N ASP A 7 1.97 17.29 19.67
CA ASP A 7 1.95 16.65 21.00
C ASP A 7 1.19 15.31 20.98
N ILE A 8 1.91 14.25 20.63
CA ILE A 8 1.41 12.87 20.60
C ILE A 8 0.92 12.41 21.97
N SER A 9 1.55 12.86 23.06
CA SER A 9 1.19 12.44 24.42
C SER A 9 -0.11 13.09 24.88
N LYS A 10 -0.38 14.34 24.49
CA LYS A 10 -1.68 14.98 24.72
C LYS A 10 -2.77 14.34 23.87
N ALA A 11 -2.52 14.10 22.58
CA ALA A 11 -3.47 13.42 21.69
C ALA A 11 -3.82 12.01 22.18
N SER A 12 -2.81 11.23 22.61
CA SER A 12 -2.97 9.89 23.17
C SER A 12 -3.89 9.87 24.39
N ARG A 13 -3.69 10.80 25.33
CA ARG A 13 -4.52 10.92 26.53
C ARG A 13 -5.96 11.33 26.20
N GLN A 14 -6.17 12.26 25.29
CA GLN A 14 -7.51 12.71 24.90
C GLN A 14 -8.29 11.64 24.14
N LEU A 15 -7.62 10.88 23.28
CA LEU A 15 -8.24 9.85 22.45
C LEU A 15 -8.32 8.47 23.13
N GLY A 16 -7.70 8.30 24.30
CA GLY A 16 -7.67 7.02 25.02
C GLY A 16 -6.92 5.90 24.28
N VAL A 17 -5.98 6.26 23.41
CA VAL A 17 -5.22 5.29 22.59
C VAL A 17 -3.73 5.37 22.89
N ALA A 18 -3.01 4.26 22.71
CA ALA A 18 -1.58 4.23 22.97
C ALA A 18 -0.80 5.12 21.96
N PRO A 19 0.27 5.82 22.38
CA PRO A 19 1.05 6.71 21.50
C PRO A 19 1.60 6.04 20.23
N HIS A 20 1.98 4.76 20.32
CA HIS A 20 2.47 4.00 19.17
C HIS A 20 1.36 3.77 18.13
N ALA A 21 0.11 3.62 18.55
CA ALA A 21 -1.03 3.45 17.65
C ALA A 21 -1.31 4.75 16.87
N LEU A 22 -1.15 5.92 17.52
CA LEU A 22 -1.26 7.21 16.84
C LEU A 22 -0.17 7.42 15.80
N ARG A 23 1.09 7.11 16.14
CA ARG A 23 2.20 7.17 15.18
C ARG A 23 1.95 6.24 13.99
N HIS A 24 1.54 5.01 14.28
CA HIS A 24 1.25 4.03 13.25
C HIS A 24 0.10 4.47 12.32
N SER A 25 -0.96 5.05 12.89
CA SER A 25 -2.07 5.62 12.12
C SER A 25 -1.59 6.79 11.24
N HIS A 26 -0.81 7.71 11.79
CA HIS A 26 -0.26 8.84 11.04
C HIS A 26 0.61 8.37 9.86
N LEU A 27 1.50 7.40 10.08
CA LEU A 27 2.32 6.82 9.02
C LEU A 27 1.47 6.13 7.95
N THR A 28 0.43 5.40 8.36
CA THR A 28 -0.49 4.75 7.43
C THR A 28 -1.23 5.77 6.55
N VAL A 29 -1.64 6.91 7.12
CA VAL A 29 -2.27 8.00 6.37
C VAL A 29 -1.28 8.61 5.38
N GLN A 30 -0.03 8.87 5.80
CA GLN A 30 1.01 9.39 4.89
C GLN A 30 1.24 8.44 3.71
N ASP A 31 1.34 7.14 3.97
CA ASP A 31 1.53 6.12 2.94
C ASP A 31 0.35 6.12 1.96
N LEU A 32 -0.89 6.26 2.45
CA LEU A 32 -2.06 6.32 1.58
C LEU A 32 -2.14 7.58 0.74
N VAL A 33 -1.76 8.73 1.30
CA VAL A 33 -1.71 9.99 0.54
C VAL A 33 -0.72 9.85 -0.63
N GLN A 34 0.46 9.28 -0.38
CA GLN A 34 1.44 9.04 -1.44
C GLN A 34 0.93 8.03 -2.48
N LEU A 35 0.30 6.94 -2.03
CA LEU A 35 -0.29 5.94 -2.91
C LEU A 35 -1.30 6.57 -3.87
N VAL A 36 -2.22 7.38 -3.33
CA VAL A 36 -3.26 8.07 -4.12
C VAL A 36 -2.63 9.05 -5.12
N ASP A 37 -1.69 9.88 -4.66
CA ASP A 37 -1.03 10.88 -5.52
C ASP A 37 -0.27 10.21 -6.67
N ASN A 38 0.54 9.17 -6.36
CA ASN A 38 1.27 8.41 -7.37
C ASN A 38 0.32 7.72 -8.36
N SER A 39 -0.78 7.14 -7.89
CA SER A 39 -1.77 6.51 -8.76
C SER A 39 -2.49 7.50 -9.68
N LEU A 40 -2.81 8.71 -9.20
CA LEU A 40 -3.35 9.77 -10.03
C LEU A 40 -2.34 10.23 -11.08
N ASN A 41 -1.06 10.35 -10.71
CA ASN A 41 0.01 10.66 -11.67
C ASN A 41 0.10 9.61 -12.79
N VAL A 42 -0.01 8.32 -12.45
CA VAL A 42 -0.07 7.22 -13.44
C VAL A 42 -1.32 7.34 -14.32
N HIS A 43 -2.49 7.62 -13.73
CA HIS A 43 -3.75 7.82 -14.47
C HIS A 43 -3.60 8.92 -15.53
N TRP A 44 -3.17 10.12 -15.11
CA TRP A 44 -3.05 11.26 -16.02
C TRP A 44 -1.97 11.04 -17.09
N ALA A 45 -0.86 10.39 -16.76
CA ALA A 45 0.15 10.02 -17.74
C ALA A 45 -0.38 9.03 -18.79
N ARG A 46 -1.20 8.05 -18.37
CA ARG A 46 -1.86 7.10 -19.28
C ARG A 46 -2.87 7.80 -20.18
N ARG A 47 -3.67 8.72 -19.63
CA ARG A 47 -4.61 9.55 -20.38
C ARG A 47 -3.91 10.38 -21.44
N ALA A 48 -2.85 11.10 -21.06
CA ALA A 48 -2.07 11.90 -22.00
C ALA A 48 -1.45 11.07 -23.13
N ALA A 49 -1.10 9.81 -22.84
CA ALA A 49 -0.57 8.85 -23.82
C ALA A 49 -1.65 8.08 -24.61
N GLY A 50 -2.95 8.32 -24.36
CA GLY A 50 -4.05 7.58 -25.02
C GLY A 50 -4.16 6.10 -24.61
N ARG A 51 -3.69 5.73 -23.41
CA ARG A 51 -3.62 4.33 -22.92
C ARG A 51 -4.68 3.98 -21.86
N GLU A 52 -5.73 4.78 -21.71
CA GLU A 52 -6.73 4.60 -20.63
C GLU A 52 -7.36 3.21 -20.62
N GLY A 53 -7.67 2.64 -21.80
CA GLY A 53 -8.28 1.31 -21.93
C GLY A 53 -7.31 0.12 -21.95
N GLN A 54 -6.01 0.35 -21.80
CA GLN A 54 -5.01 -0.74 -21.79
C GLN A 54 -4.83 -1.28 -20.37
N PRO A 55 -4.53 -2.57 -20.16
CA PRO A 55 -4.19 -3.07 -18.82
C PRO A 55 -3.02 -2.31 -18.21
N LEU A 56 -3.02 -2.13 -16.88
CA LEU A 56 -1.85 -1.61 -16.17
C LEU A 56 -0.68 -2.60 -16.28
N SER A 57 0.49 -2.08 -16.61
CA SER A 57 1.72 -2.85 -16.48
C SER A 57 2.10 -3.01 -15.01
N ILE A 58 2.81 -4.10 -14.69
CA ILE A 58 3.36 -4.32 -13.34
C ILE A 58 4.21 -3.13 -12.89
N ARG A 59 4.98 -2.52 -13.80
CA ARG A 59 5.84 -1.37 -13.50
C ARG A 59 5.02 -0.15 -13.07
N GLU A 60 3.95 0.17 -13.80
CA GLU A 60 3.05 1.28 -13.46
C GLU A 60 2.35 1.06 -12.12
N LEU A 61 1.96 -0.18 -11.85
CA LEU A 61 1.31 -0.53 -10.60
C LEU A 61 2.26 -0.44 -9.41
N LEU A 62 3.50 -0.92 -9.57
CA LEU A 62 4.53 -0.79 -8.53
C LEU A 62 4.98 0.66 -8.31
N SER A 63 5.00 1.51 -9.35
CA SER A 63 5.31 2.94 -9.18
C SER A 63 4.24 3.72 -8.41
N CYS A 64 3.06 3.12 -8.18
CA CYS A 64 2.07 3.72 -7.29
C CYS A 64 2.46 3.60 -5.82
N PHE A 65 3.24 2.58 -5.44
CA PHE A 65 3.53 2.29 -4.05
C PHE A 65 4.37 3.42 -3.40
N PRO A 66 4.17 3.71 -2.10
CA PRO A 66 4.92 4.75 -1.42
C PRO A 66 6.42 4.44 -1.41
N GLU A 67 7.23 5.46 -1.64
CA GLU A 67 8.67 5.35 -1.48
C GLU A 67 9.07 5.70 -0.06
N SER A 68 9.78 4.78 0.61
CA SER A 68 10.40 5.08 1.89
C SER A 68 11.89 4.89 1.85
N LYS A 69 12.60 5.83 2.50
CA LYS A 69 14.02 5.72 2.85
C LYS A 69 14.23 5.13 4.25
N ASP A 70 13.14 4.92 4.98
CA ASP A 70 13.14 4.28 6.29
C ASP A 70 13.23 2.75 6.13
N ASP A 71 14.17 2.13 6.85
CA ASP A 71 14.41 0.69 6.83
C ASP A 71 13.17 -0.09 7.32
N ASP A 72 12.38 0.49 8.22
CA ASP A 72 11.12 -0.10 8.72
C ASP A 72 10.06 -0.27 7.61
N LYS A 73 10.22 0.42 6.49
CA LYS A 73 9.33 0.37 5.32
C LYS A 73 9.93 -0.39 4.13
N GLN A 74 11.02 -1.13 4.32
CA GLN A 74 11.64 -1.96 3.28
C GLN A 74 10.64 -2.96 2.66
N TRP A 75 9.64 -3.39 3.44
CA TRP A 75 8.57 -4.29 2.98
C TRP A 75 7.78 -3.74 1.79
N LEU A 76 7.66 -2.40 1.64
CA LEU A 76 6.98 -1.76 0.51
C LEU A 76 7.68 -2.03 -0.83
N ARG A 77 8.95 -2.43 -0.82
CA ARG A 77 9.72 -2.81 -2.01
C ARG A 77 9.81 -4.32 -2.17
N THR A 78 10.05 -5.05 -1.07
CA THR A 78 10.35 -6.48 -1.12
C THR A 78 9.10 -7.34 -1.24
N VAL A 79 8.03 -7.02 -0.49
CA VAL A 79 6.82 -7.85 -0.42
C VAL A 79 6.02 -7.80 -1.73
N PRO A 80 5.78 -6.63 -2.37
CA PRO A 80 5.11 -6.58 -3.67
C PRO A 80 5.82 -7.40 -4.74
N VAL A 81 7.16 -7.35 -4.78
CA VAL A 81 7.97 -8.13 -5.72
C VAL A 81 7.91 -9.63 -5.40
N ALA A 82 7.95 -10.00 -4.12
CA ALA A 82 7.79 -11.38 -3.69
C ALA A 82 6.43 -11.95 -4.10
N ILE A 83 5.34 -11.21 -3.87
CA ILE A 83 3.99 -11.60 -4.31
C ILE A 83 3.95 -11.87 -5.81
N LEU A 84 4.55 -10.99 -6.63
CA LEU A 84 4.59 -11.16 -8.08
C LEU A 84 5.40 -12.41 -8.48
N ARG A 85 6.53 -12.68 -7.81
CA ARG A 85 7.34 -13.88 -8.04
C ARG A 85 6.61 -15.17 -7.66
N CYS A 86 5.71 -15.11 -6.69
CA CYS A 86 4.85 -16.23 -6.30
C CYS A 86 3.65 -16.43 -7.25
N GLY A 87 3.51 -15.68 -8.35
CA GLY A 87 2.37 -15.79 -9.27
C GLY A 87 1.25 -14.78 -9.01
N GLY A 88 1.47 -13.81 -8.13
CA GLY A 88 0.53 -12.73 -7.85
C GLY A 88 -0.72 -13.19 -7.09
N TRP A 89 -1.83 -12.50 -7.35
CA TRP A 89 -3.11 -12.74 -6.66
C TRP A 89 -3.91 -13.95 -7.19
N ASN A 90 -3.36 -14.67 -8.17
CA ASN A 90 -4.01 -15.83 -8.79
C ASN A 90 -3.71 -17.15 -8.05
N VAL A 91 -2.73 -17.13 -7.14
CA VAL A 91 -2.35 -18.28 -6.33
C VAL A 91 -3.20 -18.31 -5.05
N ASP A 92 -3.46 -19.51 -4.54
CA ASP A 92 -4.17 -19.66 -3.28
C ASP A 92 -3.41 -18.97 -2.13
N GLN A 93 -4.16 -18.59 -1.10
CA GLN A 93 -3.64 -17.73 -0.04
C GLN A 93 -2.54 -18.41 0.79
N GLU A 94 -2.61 -19.73 1.00
CA GLU A 94 -1.62 -20.45 1.81
C GLU A 94 -0.29 -20.56 1.07
N SER A 95 -0.33 -20.96 -0.21
CA SER A 95 0.85 -21.02 -1.08
C SER A 95 1.49 -19.65 -1.26
N LEU A 96 0.69 -18.60 -1.42
CA LEU A 96 1.20 -17.23 -1.52
C LEU A 96 1.94 -16.80 -0.25
N TYR A 97 1.37 -17.08 0.93
CA TYR A 97 2.02 -16.75 2.19
C TYR A 97 3.33 -17.53 2.38
N ALA A 98 3.33 -18.84 2.08
CA ALA A 98 4.52 -19.67 2.18
C ALA A 98 5.65 -19.18 1.25
N GLY A 99 5.33 -18.87 -0.01
CA GLY A 99 6.31 -18.36 -0.97
C GLY A 99 6.84 -16.97 -0.60
N VAL A 100 5.98 -16.07 -0.10
CA VAL A 100 6.43 -14.75 0.37
C VAL A 100 7.32 -14.88 1.60
N MET A 101 7.01 -15.79 2.53
CA MET A 101 7.89 -16.09 3.67
C MET A 101 9.27 -16.55 3.21
N GLU A 102 9.32 -17.51 2.27
CA GLU A 102 10.57 -18.03 1.72
C GLU A 102 11.41 -16.93 1.05
N LEU A 103 10.79 -16.07 0.26
CA LEU A 103 11.48 -15.02 -0.49
C LEU A 103 11.93 -13.83 0.37
N THR A 104 11.24 -13.54 1.47
CA THR A 104 11.50 -12.35 2.30
C THR A 104 12.22 -12.67 3.61
N GLY A 105 12.16 -13.92 4.08
CA GLY A 105 12.64 -14.34 5.40
C GLY A 105 11.78 -13.85 6.57
N TYR A 106 10.63 -13.22 6.30
CA TYR A 106 9.74 -12.73 7.35
C TYR A 106 8.98 -13.87 8.03
N SER A 107 8.61 -13.64 9.30
CA SER A 107 7.78 -14.58 10.05
C SER A 107 6.37 -14.68 9.46
N ALA A 108 5.69 -15.81 9.69
CA ALA A 108 4.35 -16.06 9.15
C ALA A 108 3.34 -14.96 9.47
N ASN A 109 3.34 -14.46 10.72
CA ASN A 109 2.45 -13.39 11.14
C ASN A 109 2.75 -12.08 10.37
N THR A 110 4.03 -11.75 10.21
CA THR A 110 4.46 -10.56 9.46
C THR A 110 4.07 -10.66 7.99
N CYS A 111 4.29 -11.81 7.35
CA CYS A 111 3.87 -12.05 5.97
C CYS A 111 2.37 -11.90 5.80
N ARG A 112 1.54 -12.45 6.68
CA ARG A 112 0.08 -12.28 6.61
C ARG A 112 -0.32 -10.80 6.66
N ILE A 113 0.24 -10.05 7.61
CA ILE A 113 -0.03 -8.61 7.74
C ILE A 113 0.40 -7.86 6.48
N MET A 114 1.63 -8.08 6.00
CA MET A 114 2.17 -7.32 4.88
C MET A 114 1.54 -7.71 3.55
N VAL A 115 1.24 -8.98 3.31
CA VAL A 115 0.53 -9.41 2.09
C VAL A 115 -0.88 -8.83 2.05
N ASN A 116 -1.60 -8.81 3.18
CA ASN A 116 -2.93 -8.20 3.24
C ASN A 116 -2.87 -6.68 3.02
N ARG A 117 -1.86 -6.01 3.57
CA ARG A 117 -1.60 -4.58 3.30
C ARG A 117 -1.29 -4.32 1.84
N CYS A 118 -0.40 -5.11 1.23
CA CYS A 118 -0.12 -5.05 -0.19
C CYS A 118 -1.40 -5.22 -1.00
N ARG A 119 -2.22 -6.24 -0.70
CA ARG A 119 -3.49 -6.48 -1.42
C ARG A 119 -4.37 -5.22 -1.43
N TRP A 120 -4.50 -4.57 -0.28
CA TRP A 120 -5.26 -3.33 -0.17
C TRP A 120 -4.64 -2.17 -0.97
N TYR A 121 -3.32 -2.00 -0.91
CA TYR A 121 -2.61 -0.98 -1.69
C TYR A 121 -2.74 -1.21 -3.19
N TYR A 122 -2.59 -2.46 -3.64
CA TYR A 122 -2.79 -2.88 -5.02
C TYR A 122 -4.20 -2.57 -5.50
N HIS A 123 -5.22 -2.83 -4.68
CA HIS A 123 -6.60 -2.53 -5.01
C HIS A 123 -6.82 -1.02 -5.21
N ILE A 124 -6.44 -0.20 -4.23
CA ILE A 124 -6.55 1.27 -4.33
C ILE A 124 -5.80 1.80 -5.55
N ALA A 125 -4.53 1.39 -5.68
CA ALA A 125 -3.67 1.89 -6.75
C ALA A 125 -4.23 1.55 -8.12
N ARG A 126 -4.66 0.30 -8.32
CA ARG A 126 -5.27 -0.15 -9.57
C ARG A 126 -6.53 0.65 -9.89
N THR A 127 -7.44 0.77 -8.94
CA THR A 127 -8.72 1.48 -9.15
C THR A 127 -8.47 2.94 -9.55
N ILE A 128 -7.60 3.65 -8.83
CA ILE A 128 -7.32 5.06 -9.13
C ILE A 128 -6.56 5.20 -10.45
N ALA A 129 -5.56 4.36 -10.70
CA ALA A 129 -4.76 4.44 -11.92
C ALA A 129 -5.57 4.09 -13.20
N GLU A 130 -6.53 3.17 -13.10
CA GLU A 130 -7.43 2.81 -14.21
C GLU A 130 -8.54 3.85 -14.41
N TYR A 131 -9.21 4.31 -13.35
CA TYR A 131 -10.47 5.06 -13.46
C TYR A 131 -10.38 6.54 -13.05
N GLY A 132 -9.29 6.98 -12.42
CA GLY A 132 -9.12 8.36 -11.94
C GLY A 132 -9.95 8.71 -10.71
N THR A 133 -10.80 7.79 -10.24
CA THR A 133 -11.60 7.88 -9.03
C THR A 133 -11.66 6.52 -8.34
N LEU A 134 -12.00 6.50 -7.04
CA LEU A 134 -12.42 5.27 -6.38
C LEU A 134 -13.87 5.00 -6.81
N THR A 135 -14.06 4.12 -7.79
CA THR A 135 -15.37 3.52 -8.02
C THR A 135 -15.62 2.50 -6.92
N ASP A 136 -16.79 2.57 -6.27
CA ASP A 136 -17.19 1.63 -5.22
C ASP A 136 -16.98 0.18 -5.71
N SER A 137 -16.39 -0.65 -4.83
CA SER A 137 -15.82 -1.97 -5.07
C SER A 137 -16.57 -2.92 -6.04
N PRO A 138 -15.86 -3.83 -6.72
CA PRO A 138 -16.46 -4.90 -7.50
C PRO A 138 -17.14 -5.93 -6.59
N SER A 139 -18.35 -6.32 -6.98
CA SER A 139 -19.13 -7.47 -6.52
C SER A 139 -18.43 -8.81 -6.75
#